data_AF-A0A7S0AJ69-F1
#
_entry.id   AF-A0A7S0AJ69-F1
#
_cell.length_a   1.000
_cell.length_b   1.000
_cell.length_c   1.000
_cell.angle_alpha   90.00
_cell.angle_beta   90.00
_cell.angle_gamma   90.00
#
_symmetry.space_group_name_H-M   'P 1'
#
loop_
_entity.id
_entity.type
_entity.pdbx_description
1 polymer ?
#
loop_
_entity_poly.entity_id
_entity_poly.type
_entity_poly.pdbx_seq_one_letter_code
_entity_poly.pdbx_strand_id
1 'polypeptide(L)'
;EAAAAIGTGTSSRNSEVVHAGIYYPAGSLKARHCVRGAAQLLHYCAERDIRHSVCGKLIVATSEAQRADLEGIAAHAARNGVRLLPLSADEVRAMEPEVSCVAALHSPRTAIVDSHGFMEALRAEAEDAGAVLAFQTRVCQGGSLLPDGCVAVVAESLGEGRTEGFRIEAQEVVNCAGLAAPRVALSLGAPEMAVPEPYFCKGSYYALQGGGCSSSRPFSRLVYPVPEKNTSGLGVHATVDLAGQVRFGPDVEWLPHTLPNGLEVDQAAYS
;
A
#
# COMPACT_ATOMS: atom_id res chain seq x y z
N GLU A 1 -19.07 -5.26 2.06
CA GLU A 1 -18.10 -5.06 0.96
C GLU A 1 -18.90 -4.88 -0.32
N ALA A 2 -18.69 -3.79 -1.05
CA ALA A 2 -19.45 -3.51 -2.26
C ALA A 2 -19.02 -4.42 -3.43
N ALA A 3 -17.77 -4.89 -3.43
CA ALA A 3 -17.28 -5.86 -4.40
C ALA A 3 -17.73 -7.30 -4.08
N ALA A 4 -17.52 -8.21 -5.03
CA ALA A 4 -17.83 -9.64 -4.87
C ALA A 4 -16.79 -10.42 -4.05
N ALA A 5 -15.64 -9.80 -3.73
CA ALA A 5 -14.55 -10.44 -3.01
C ALA A 5 -13.76 -9.42 -2.18
N ILE A 6 -12.99 -9.90 -1.21
CA ILE A 6 -12.07 -9.08 -0.42
C ILE A 6 -10.94 -8.51 -1.27
N GLY A 7 -10.37 -7.40 -0.82
CA GLY A 7 -9.06 -6.95 -1.31
C GLY A 7 -9.02 -6.43 -2.75
N THR A 8 -10.15 -6.33 -3.44
CA THR A 8 -10.21 -5.98 -4.88
C THR A 8 -9.90 -4.51 -5.21
N GLY A 9 -9.86 -3.64 -4.19
CA GLY A 9 -9.54 -2.22 -4.33
C GLY A 9 -8.03 -1.92 -4.31
N THR A 10 -7.63 -0.88 -3.59
CA THR A 10 -6.20 -0.49 -3.49
C THR A 10 -5.32 -1.59 -2.90
N SER A 11 -5.88 -2.48 -2.08
CA SER A 11 -5.16 -3.61 -1.49
C SER A 11 -4.66 -4.64 -2.51
N SER A 12 -5.23 -4.70 -3.73
CA SER A 12 -4.70 -5.53 -4.83
C SER A 12 -3.82 -4.75 -5.81
N ARG A 13 -3.68 -3.43 -5.63
CA ARG A 13 -3.04 -2.50 -6.58
C ARG A 13 -1.97 -1.66 -5.89
N ASN A 14 -0.99 -2.34 -5.32
CA ASN A 14 0.15 -1.74 -4.63
C ASN A 14 1.43 -2.53 -4.92
N SER A 15 2.56 -2.04 -4.42
CA SER A 15 3.88 -2.65 -4.62
C SER A 15 4.19 -3.79 -3.66
N GLU A 16 3.28 -4.12 -2.73
CA GLU A 16 3.45 -5.14 -1.71
C GLU A 16 4.67 -4.93 -0.79
N VAL A 17 5.23 -3.72 -0.76
CA VAL A 17 6.40 -3.37 0.04
C VAL A 17 6.02 -3.11 1.49
N VAL A 18 6.64 -3.85 2.41
CA VAL A 18 6.67 -3.54 3.84
C VAL A 18 7.73 -2.46 4.07
N HIS A 19 7.29 -1.21 4.05
CA HIS A 19 8.17 -0.06 4.20
C HIS A 19 8.80 0.02 5.60
N ALA A 20 10.06 0.48 5.65
CA ALA A 20 10.79 0.62 6.91
C ALA A 20 10.48 1.92 7.69
N GLY A 21 9.79 2.90 7.09
CA GLY A 21 9.48 4.18 7.76
C GLY A 21 10.49 5.31 7.51
N ILE A 22 11.22 5.26 6.39
CA ILE A 22 12.39 6.13 6.12
C ILE A 22 12.01 7.61 5.95
N TYR A 23 11.04 7.92 5.08
CA TYR A 23 10.80 9.28 4.57
C TYR A 23 9.67 10.04 5.25
N TYR A 24 8.94 9.43 6.19
CA TYR A 24 7.76 10.05 6.77
C TYR A 24 8.13 11.11 7.80
N PRO A 25 7.39 12.23 7.89
CA PRO A 25 7.65 13.25 8.89
C PRO A 25 7.73 12.65 10.30
N ALA A 26 8.77 13.02 11.05
CA ALA A 26 9.02 12.47 12.37
C ALA A 26 7.85 12.75 13.31
N GLY A 27 7.44 11.73 14.07
CA GLY A 27 6.30 11.79 14.97
C GLY A 27 4.91 11.72 14.29
N SER A 28 4.83 11.74 12.96
CA SER A 28 3.54 11.60 12.25
C SER A 28 2.90 10.22 12.47
N LEU A 29 1.57 10.14 12.27
CA LEU A 29 0.85 8.86 12.30
C LEU A 29 1.44 7.85 11.29
N LYS A 30 1.84 8.32 10.09
CA LYS A 30 2.51 7.46 9.09
C LYS A 30 3.82 6.89 9.61
N ALA A 31 4.69 7.70 10.21
CA ALA A 31 5.96 7.23 10.77
C ALA A 31 5.72 6.20 11.88
N ARG A 32 4.86 6.52 12.86
CA ARG A 32 4.58 5.65 14.01
C ARG A 32 3.94 4.32 13.60
N HIS A 33 2.91 4.37 12.75
CA HIS A 33 2.21 3.16 12.31
C HIS A 33 3.02 2.33 11.33
N CYS A 34 3.83 2.94 10.46
CA CYS A 34 4.69 2.20 9.55
C CYS A 34 5.75 1.39 10.30
N VAL A 35 6.49 2.01 11.23
CA VAL A 35 7.57 1.32 11.96
C VAL A 35 7.01 0.20 12.84
N ARG A 36 5.95 0.50 13.61
CA ARG A 36 5.29 -0.51 14.44
C ARG A 36 4.62 -1.61 13.60
N GLY A 37 3.88 -1.20 12.57
CA GLY A 37 3.11 -2.08 11.70
C GLY A 37 4.00 -3.02 10.88
N ALA A 38 5.16 -2.56 10.41
CA ALA A 38 6.11 -3.41 9.69
C ALA A 38 6.60 -4.58 10.57
N ALA A 39 6.93 -4.31 11.85
CA ALA A 39 7.35 -5.35 12.78
C ALA A 39 6.21 -6.34 13.09
N GLN A 40 5.00 -5.83 13.34
CA GLN A 40 3.81 -6.65 13.61
C GLN A 40 3.42 -7.51 12.41
N LEU A 41 3.44 -6.94 11.21
CA LEU A 41 3.09 -7.63 9.98
C LEU A 41 4.06 -8.76 9.68
N LEU A 42 5.37 -8.53 9.77
CA LEU A 42 6.37 -9.57 9.51
C LEU A 42 6.30 -10.70 10.54
N HIS A 43 6.06 -10.35 11.81
CA HIS A 43 5.84 -11.35 12.86
C HIS A 43 4.60 -12.20 12.56
N TYR A 44 3.47 -11.56 12.26
CA TYR A 44 2.22 -12.24 11.91
C TYR A 44 2.38 -13.12 10.66
N CYS A 45 3.08 -12.64 9.62
CA CYS A 45 3.32 -13.43 8.42
C CYS A 45 4.16 -14.68 8.72
N ALA A 46 5.17 -14.57 9.59
CA ALA A 46 5.97 -15.71 10.02
C ALA A 46 5.14 -16.72 10.85
N GLU A 47 4.27 -16.24 11.74
CA GLU A 47 3.42 -17.11 12.56
C GLU A 47 2.37 -17.87 11.75
N ARG A 48 1.86 -17.27 10.66
CA ARG A 48 0.77 -17.82 9.84
C ARG A 48 1.22 -18.39 8.50
N ASP A 49 2.53 -18.55 8.32
CA ASP A 49 3.14 -19.05 7.07
C ASP A 49 2.68 -18.27 5.82
N ILE A 50 2.46 -16.97 5.98
CA ILE A 50 2.15 -16.08 4.86
C ILE A 50 3.48 -15.72 4.18
N ARG A 51 3.53 -15.94 2.86
CA ARG A 51 4.74 -15.70 2.08
C ARG A 51 5.19 -14.24 2.21
N HIS A 52 6.44 -14.05 2.60
CA HIS A 52 7.08 -12.75 2.71
C HIS A 52 8.59 -12.91 2.51
N SER A 53 9.27 -11.82 2.18
CA SER A 53 10.73 -11.81 2.02
C SER A 53 11.33 -10.50 2.51
N VAL A 54 12.22 -10.59 3.49
CA VAL A 54 13.05 -9.46 3.94
C VAL A 54 14.20 -9.26 2.97
N CYS A 55 13.87 -8.83 1.75
CA CYS A 55 14.83 -8.65 0.67
C CYS A 55 15.74 -7.44 0.90
N GLY A 56 15.29 -6.42 1.62
CA GLY A 56 15.99 -5.15 1.79
C GLY A 56 15.74 -4.18 0.64
N LYS A 57 16.23 -2.95 0.82
CA LYS A 57 16.10 -1.88 -0.17
C LYS A 57 17.38 -1.05 -0.26
N LEU A 58 17.80 -0.73 -1.48
CA LEU A 58 18.84 0.25 -1.78
C LEU A 58 18.21 1.58 -2.17
N ILE A 59 18.65 2.66 -1.53
CA ILE A 59 18.38 4.04 -1.95
C ILE A 59 19.64 4.55 -2.64
N VAL A 60 19.60 4.74 -3.95
CA VAL A 60 20.78 4.96 -4.79
C VAL A 60 20.91 6.43 -5.21
N ALA A 61 22.09 7.00 -5.01
CA ALA A 61 22.48 8.27 -5.62
C ALA A 61 23.12 8.00 -6.98
N THR A 62 22.60 8.60 -8.05
CA THR A 62 23.08 8.42 -9.43
C THR A 62 24.05 9.51 -9.87
N SER A 63 24.30 10.51 -9.02
CA SER A 63 25.27 11.58 -9.26
C SER A 63 25.94 12.03 -7.97
N GLU A 64 27.14 12.61 -8.09
CA GLU A 64 27.91 13.14 -6.95
C GLU A 64 27.11 14.19 -6.14
N ALA A 65 26.27 14.99 -6.82
CA ALA A 65 25.42 15.98 -6.18
C ALA A 65 24.38 15.38 -5.21
N GLN A 66 23.96 14.13 -5.44
CA GLN A 66 22.97 13.43 -4.61
C GLN A 66 23.61 12.74 -3.38
N ARG A 67 24.94 12.64 -3.29
CA ARG A 67 25.59 12.01 -2.12
C ARG A 67 25.24 12.71 -0.82
N ALA A 68 25.24 14.04 -0.83
CA ALA A 68 24.90 14.84 0.34
C ALA A 68 23.45 14.60 0.81
N ASP A 69 22.54 14.27 -0.10
CA ASP A 69 21.15 13.98 0.25
C ASP A 69 21.03 12.65 1.02
N LEU A 70 21.92 11.67 0.79
CA LEU A 70 21.92 10.40 1.53
C LEU A 70 22.16 10.60 3.03
N GLU A 71 23.08 11.48 3.42
CA GLU A 71 23.33 11.77 4.84
C GLU A 71 22.08 12.34 5.52
N GLY A 72 21.39 13.26 4.85
CA GLY A 72 20.12 13.82 5.31
C GLY A 72 19.02 12.77 5.45
N ILE A 73 18.92 11.85 4.48
CA ILE A 73 17.97 10.72 4.52
C ILE A 73 18.28 9.79 5.71
N ALA A 74 19.54 9.44 5.93
CA ALA A 74 19.95 8.58 7.04
C ALA A 74 19.66 9.24 8.40
N ALA A 75 19.97 10.52 8.56
CA ALA A 75 19.66 11.27 9.78
C ALA A 75 18.14 11.41 10.02
N HIS A 76 17.36 11.60 8.96
CA HIS A 76 15.90 11.64 9.06
C HIS A 76 15.32 10.27 9.45
N ALA A 77 15.75 9.19 8.79
CA ALA A 77 15.35 7.83 9.11
C ALA A 77 15.65 7.46 10.57
N ALA A 78 16.81 7.88 11.09
CA ALA A 78 17.19 7.65 12.48
C ALA A 78 16.21 8.27 13.48
N ARG A 79 15.65 9.45 13.18
CA ARG A 79 14.59 10.08 14.01
C ARG A 79 13.29 9.27 14.04
N ASN A 80 13.04 8.43 13.04
CA ASN A 80 11.93 7.48 13.01
C ASN A 80 12.30 6.11 13.63
N GLY A 81 13.51 5.96 14.19
CA GLY A 81 14.00 4.69 14.73
C GLY A 81 14.49 3.72 13.65
N VAL A 82 14.78 4.21 12.44
CA VAL A 82 15.17 3.39 11.29
C VAL A 82 16.66 3.58 11.02
N ARG A 83 17.44 2.51 11.16
CA ARG A 83 18.88 2.52 10.87
C ARG A 83 19.13 2.14 9.40
N LEU A 84 19.82 3.01 8.68
CA LEU A 84 20.31 2.76 7.32
C LEU A 84 21.82 2.55 7.32
N LEU A 85 22.30 1.73 6.40
CA LEU A 85 23.73 1.41 6.25
C LEU A 85 24.27 2.11 5.00
N PRO A 86 25.25 3.02 5.11
CA PRO A 86 25.87 3.61 3.93
C PRO A 86 26.64 2.54 3.16
N LEU A 87 26.59 2.60 1.83
CA LEU A 87 27.33 1.74 0.92
C LEU A 87 28.03 2.57 -0.16
N SER A 88 29.25 2.17 -0.49
CA SER A 88 29.99 2.60 -1.68
C SER A 88 29.40 2.00 -2.96
N ALA A 89 29.76 2.57 -4.11
CA ALA A 89 29.36 2.03 -5.41
C ALA A 89 29.85 0.60 -5.64
N ASP A 90 31.06 0.25 -5.15
CA ASP A 90 31.62 -1.09 -5.31
C ASP A 90 30.91 -2.12 -4.42
N GLU A 91 30.53 -1.74 -3.19
CA GLU A 91 29.68 -2.59 -2.33
C GLU A 91 28.30 -2.81 -2.95
N VAL A 92 27.70 -1.77 -3.55
CA VAL A 92 26.44 -1.91 -4.28
C VAL A 92 26.60 -2.85 -5.47
N ARG A 93 27.64 -2.69 -6.29
CA ARG A 93 27.90 -3.55 -7.45
C ARG A 93 28.14 -5.01 -7.04
N ALA A 94 28.78 -5.25 -5.90
CA ALA A 94 28.96 -6.60 -5.36
C ALA A 94 27.64 -7.25 -4.91
N MET A 95 26.66 -6.45 -4.47
CA MET A 95 25.35 -6.92 -4.04
C MET A 95 24.33 -7.03 -5.18
N GLU A 96 24.35 -6.08 -6.12
CA GLU A 96 23.44 -5.92 -7.24
C GLU A 96 24.23 -5.45 -8.49
N PRO A 97 24.80 -6.37 -9.29
CA PRO A 97 25.70 -6.04 -10.40
C PRO A 97 25.11 -5.13 -11.48
N GLU A 98 23.79 -5.18 -11.67
CA GLU A 98 23.06 -4.38 -12.66
C GLU A 98 22.70 -2.96 -12.15
N VAL A 99 23.05 -2.62 -10.90
CA VAL A 99 22.78 -1.30 -10.32
C VAL A 99 23.97 -0.37 -10.52
N SER A 100 23.72 0.74 -11.21
CA SER A 100 24.68 1.84 -11.35
C SER A 100 24.37 2.98 -10.39
N CYS A 101 25.33 3.35 -9.54
CA CYS A 101 25.22 4.44 -8.59
C CYS A 101 26.60 4.97 -8.19
N VAL A 102 26.66 6.16 -7.59
CA VAL A 102 27.88 6.70 -6.96
C VAL A 102 27.98 6.30 -5.47
N ALA A 103 26.85 6.15 -4.79
CA ALA A 103 26.70 5.66 -3.42
C ALA A 103 25.25 5.25 -3.16
N ALA A 104 25.02 4.54 -2.06
CA ALA A 104 23.68 4.17 -1.62
C ALA A 104 23.52 4.14 -0.10
N LEU A 105 22.26 4.06 0.33
CA LEU A 105 21.86 3.60 1.65
C LEU A 105 21.13 2.27 1.54
N HIS A 106 21.55 1.29 2.34
CA HIS A 106 20.87 0.02 2.48
C HIS A 106 19.92 0.04 3.70
N SER A 107 18.66 -0.28 3.43
CA SER A 107 17.61 -0.54 4.42
C SER A 107 17.40 -2.05 4.54
N PRO A 108 18.08 -2.73 5.47
CA PRO A 108 18.12 -4.19 5.53
C PRO A 108 16.80 -4.83 5.98
N ARG A 109 15.89 -4.05 6.59
CA ARG A 109 14.62 -4.54 7.13
C ARG A 109 13.42 -4.30 6.21
N THR A 110 13.63 -3.67 5.04
CA THR A 110 12.55 -3.54 4.07
C THR A 110 12.22 -4.92 3.52
N ALA A 111 10.93 -5.20 3.34
CA ALA A 111 10.46 -6.50 2.91
C ALA A 111 9.36 -6.36 1.86
N ILE A 112 8.95 -7.50 1.32
CA ILE A 112 7.77 -7.68 0.46
C ILE A 112 6.89 -8.78 1.06
N VAL A 113 5.58 -8.73 0.81
CA VAL A 113 4.59 -9.64 1.40
C VAL A 113 3.55 -10.07 0.38
N ASP A 114 3.02 -11.28 0.51
CA ASP A 114 1.82 -11.71 -0.22
C ASP A 114 0.60 -11.03 0.38
N SER A 115 0.18 -9.91 -0.23
CA SER A 115 -0.93 -9.11 0.30
C SER A 115 -2.26 -9.84 0.27
N HIS A 116 -2.49 -10.71 -0.72
CA HIS A 116 -3.69 -11.52 -0.80
C HIS A 116 -3.70 -12.60 0.26
N GLY A 117 -2.60 -13.37 0.41
CA GLY A 117 -2.48 -14.36 1.48
C GLY A 117 -2.64 -13.74 2.87
N PHE A 118 -2.13 -12.52 3.08
CA PHE A 118 -2.36 -11.77 4.29
C PHE A 118 -3.85 -11.42 4.53
N MET A 119 -4.54 -10.91 3.51
CA MET A 119 -5.97 -10.58 3.64
C MET A 119 -6.86 -11.83 3.81
N GLU A 120 -6.51 -12.94 3.16
CA GLU A 120 -7.21 -14.23 3.30
C GLU A 120 -7.07 -14.78 4.72
N ALA A 121 -5.87 -14.72 5.30
CA ALA A 121 -5.64 -15.13 6.68
C ALA A 121 -6.47 -14.29 7.68
N LEU A 122 -6.47 -12.96 7.51
CA LEU A 122 -7.29 -12.06 8.34
C LEU A 122 -8.80 -12.35 8.19
N ARG A 123 -9.25 -12.62 6.97
CA ARG A 123 -10.65 -13.00 6.72
C ARG A 123 -11.01 -14.29 7.46
N ALA A 124 -10.20 -15.33 7.29
CA ALA A 124 -10.45 -16.63 7.91
C ALA A 124 -10.53 -16.50 9.44
N GLU A 125 -9.59 -15.77 10.05
CA GLU A 125 -9.62 -15.52 11.50
C GLU A 125 -10.86 -14.74 11.95
N ALA A 126 -11.28 -13.74 11.19
CA ALA A 126 -12.48 -12.98 11.51
C ALA A 126 -13.73 -13.87 11.44
N GLU A 127 -13.86 -14.69 10.38
CA GLU A 127 -14.95 -15.66 10.21
C GLU A 127 -14.95 -16.72 11.33
N ASP A 128 -13.78 -17.25 11.69
CA ASP A 128 -13.61 -18.20 12.80
C ASP A 128 -13.98 -17.58 14.16
N ALA A 129 -13.77 -16.27 14.32
CA ALA A 129 -14.21 -15.50 15.48
C ALA A 129 -15.69 -15.09 15.42
N GLY A 130 -16.44 -15.49 14.39
CA GLY A 130 -17.87 -15.26 14.24
C GLY A 130 -18.25 -13.99 13.46
N ALA A 131 -17.29 -13.32 12.79
CA ALA A 131 -17.60 -12.20 11.93
C ALA A 131 -18.37 -12.67 10.67
N VAL A 132 -19.31 -11.84 10.22
CA VAL A 132 -20.09 -12.08 9.01
C VAL A 132 -19.64 -11.11 7.91
N LEU A 133 -19.22 -11.64 6.77
CA LEU A 133 -18.84 -10.85 5.61
C LEU A 133 -19.97 -10.85 4.57
N ALA A 134 -20.58 -9.67 4.38
CA ALA A 134 -21.55 -9.44 3.31
C ALA A 134 -20.84 -8.82 2.10
N PHE A 135 -20.70 -9.59 1.01
CA PHE A 135 -20.20 -9.14 -0.28
C PHE A 135 -21.33 -8.58 -1.14
N GLN A 136 -20.97 -7.88 -2.22
CA GLN A 136 -21.91 -7.20 -3.12
C GLN A 136 -22.91 -6.31 -2.37
N THR A 137 -22.49 -5.82 -1.22
CA THR A 137 -23.28 -5.09 -0.24
C THR A 137 -22.65 -3.72 -0.03
N ARG A 138 -23.29 -2.70 -0.59
CA ARG A 138 -22.85 -1.32 -0.54
C ARG A 138 -23.59 -0.57 0.56
N VAL A 139 -22.84 0.13 1.40
CA VAL A 139 -23.42 1.13 2.32
C VAL A 139 -23.85 2.36 1.52
N CYS A 140 -25.11 2.77 1.67
CA CYS A 140 -25.70 3.88 0.92
C CYS A 140 -25.80 5.14 1.77
N GLN A 141 -26.29 5.01 3.01
CA GLN A 141 -26.51 6.12 3.94
C GLN A 141 -26.69 5.60 5.37
N GLY A 142 -26.64 6.49 6.37
CA GLY A 142 -26.92 6.11 7.77
C GLY A 142 -26.28 7.07 8.76
N GLY A 143 -25.88 6.54 9.90
CA GLY A 143 -25.13 7.26 10.92
C GLY A 143 -26.00 7.97 11.98
N SER A 144 -27.32 7.94 11.82
CA SER A 144 -28.23 8.43 12.85
C SER A 144 -28.19 7.52 14.08
N LEU A 145 -28.02 8.13 15.25
CA LEU A 145 -28.19 7.46 16.54
C LEU A 145 -29.66 7.19 16.80
N LEU A 146 -29.95 5.96 17.19
CA LEU A 146 -31.26 5.50 17.61
C LEU A 146 -31.46 5.78 19.11
N PRO A 147 -32.70 5.74 19.62
CA PRO A 147 -32.98 5.99 21.03
C PRO A 147 -32.26 5.03 22.00
N ASP A 148 -31.90 3.84 21.56
CA ASP A 148 -31.16 2.83 22.32
C ASP A 148 -29.64 2.97 22.23
N GLY A 149 -29.14 3.98 21.51
CA GLY A 149 -27.72 4.25 21.31
C GLY A 149 -27.08 3.53 20.13
N CYS A 150 -27.82 2.68 19.40
CA CYS A 150 -27.31 2.05 18.19
C CYS A 150 -27.22 3.05 17.03
N VAL A 151 -26.34 2.76 16.07
CA VAL A 151 -26.24 3.46 14.79
C VAL A 151 -26.97 2.64 13.73
N ALA A 152 -27.88 3.28 13.01
CA ALA A 152 -28.54 2.67 11.86
C ALA A 152 -27.78 2.96 10.56
N VAL A 153 -27.57 1.93 9.75
CA VAL A 153 -26.96 2.00 8.42
C VAL A 153 -27.88 1.35 7.41
N VAL A 154 -28.13 2.03 6.29
CA VAL A 154 -28.85 1.48 5.14
C VAL A 154 -27.83 0.98 4.13
N ALA A 155 -27.99 -0.27 3.74
CA ALA A 155 -27.17 -0.93 2.73
C ALA A 155 -28.03 -1.51 1.62
N GLU A 156 -27.44 -1.67 0.45
CA GLU A 156 -28.04 -2.35 -0.70
C GLU A 156 -27.17 -3.55 -1.05
N SER A 157 -27.78 -4.72 -1.20
CA SER A 157 -27.13 -5.94 -1.69
C SER A 157 -27.59 -6.26 -3.10
N LEU A 158 -26.65 -6.65 -3.97
CA LEU A 158 -26.94 -7.19 -5.29
C LEU A 158 -27.03 -8.72 -5.20
N GLY A 159 -28.22 -9.29 -5.38
CA GLY A 159 -28.48 -10.73 -5.40
C GLY A 159 -29.35 -11.13 -6.58
N GLU A 160 -29.00 -12.20 -7.29
CA GLU A 160 -29.81 -12.74 -8.42
C GLU A 160 -30.26 -11.70 -9.46
N GLY A 161 -29.43 -10.70 -9.75
CA GLY A 161 -29.76 -9.62 -10.70
C GLY A 161 -30.76 -8.57 -10.17
N ARG A 162 -31.07 -8.59 -8.87
CA ARG A 162 -31.91 -7.61 -8.18
C ARG A 162 -31.11 -6.91 -7.07
N THR A 163 -31.41 -5.64 -6.86
CA THR A 163 -30.86 -4.86 -5.75
C THR A 163 -31.91 -4.77 -4.65
N GLU A 164 -31.55 -5.22 -3.46
CA GLU A 164 -32.42 -5.17 -2.28
C GLU A 164 -31.80 -4.28 -1.19
N GLY A 165 -32.58 -3.30 -0.72
CA GLY A 165 -32.19 -2.40 0.35
C GLY A 165 -32.60 -2.95 1.71
N PHE A 166 -31.72 -2.85 2.70
CA PHE A 166 -31.98 -3.27 4.08
C PHE A 166 -31.26 -2.37 5.08
N ARG A 167 -31.66 -2.48 6.34
CA ARG A 167 -31.10 -1.73 7.46
C ARG A 167 -30.31 -2.66 8.37
N ILE A 168 -29.13 -2.21 8.76
CA ILE A 168 -28.26 -2.83 9.76
C ILE A 168 -28.22 -1.87 10.95
N GLU A 169 -28.31 -2.40 12.16
CA GLU A 169 -28.13 -1.66 13.40
C GLU A 169 -26.89 -2.20 14.10
N ALA A 170 -26.02 -1.30 14.55
CA ALA A 170 -24.77 -1.66 15.21
C ALA A 170 -24.45 -0.67 16.33
N GLN A 171 -23.75 -1.13 17.38
CA GLN A 171 -23.28 -0.23 18.43
C GLN A 171 -22.19 0.73 17.92
N GLU A 172 -21.36 0.25 16.99
CA GLU A 172 -20.26 1.00 16.41
C GLU A 172 -20.19 0.79 14.91
N VAL A 173 -19.73 1.81 14.18
CA VAL A 173 -19.51 1.76 12.73
C VAL A 173 -18.10 2.27 12.44
N VAL A 174 -17.28 1.43 11.81
CA VAL A 174 -15.92 1.80 11.40
C VAL A 174 -15.86 2.01 9.89
N ASN A 175 -15.52 3.23 9.47
CA ASN A 175 -15.37 3.56 8.04
C ASN A 175 -13.97 3.20 7.54
N CYS A 176 -13.87 2.09 6.79
CA CYS A 176 -12.64 1.62 6.14
C CYS A 176 -12.74 1.63 4.61
N ALA A 177 -13.56 2.49 4.01
CA ALA A 177 -13.94 2.42 2.59
C ALA A 177 -12.89 2.92 1.58
N GLY A 178 -11.61 3.00 1.97
CA GLY A 178 -10.49 3.38 1.09
C GLY A 178 -10.73 4.71 0.36
N LEU A 179 -10.63 4.70 -0.97
CA LEU A 179 -10.87 5.87 -1.82
C LEU A 179 -12.28 6.46 -1.66
N ALA A 180 -13.25 5.67 -1.21
CA ALA A 180 -14.62 6.12 -0.96
C ALA A 180 -14.86 6.59 0.47
N ALA A 181 -13.85 6.58 1.36
CA ALA A 181 -14.02 6.90 2.77
C ALA A 181 -14.62 8.31 3.02
N PRO A 182 -14.18 9.40 2.33
CA PRO A 182 -14.83 10.71 2.49
C PRO A 182 -16.31 10.69 2.11
N ARG A 183 -16.67 10.06 0.99
CA ARG A 183 -18.06 9.94 0.54
C ARG A 183 -18.91 9.13 1.54
N VAL A 184 -18.39 8.01 2.03
CA VAL A 184 -19.08 7.18 3.02
C VAL A 184 -19.25 7.94 4.34
N ALA A 185 -18.27 8.73 4.77
CA ALA A 185 -18.39 9.54 5.99
C ALA A 185 -19.55 10.55 5.88
N LEU A 186 -19.66 11.26 4.75
CA LEU A 186 -20.79 12.17 4.49
C LEU A 186 -22.13 11.43 4.45
N SER A 187 -22.18 10.27 3.77
CA SER A 187 -23.37 9.40 3.75
C SER A 187 -23.78 8.89 5.14
N LEU A 188 -22.83 8.81 6.08
CA LEU A 188 -23.06 8.46 7.48
C LEU A 188 -23.28 9.70 8.37
N GLY A 189 -23.56 10.87 7.79
CA GLY A 189 -23.91 12.08 8.55
C GLY A 189 -22.73 12.79 9.21
N ALA A 190 -21.48 12.49 8.83
CA ALA A 190 -20.34 13.25 9.32
C ALA A 190 -20.44 14.73 8.85
N PRO A 191 -20.13 15.71 9.71
CA PRO A 191 -20.13 17.12 9.31
C PRO A 191 -19.15 17.37 8.16
N GLU A 192 -19.57 18.10 7.12
CA GLU A 192 -18.74 18.38 5.93
C GLU A 192 -17.37 18.97 6.32
N MET A 193 -17.33 19.88 7.29
CA MET A 193 -16.11 20.50 7.80
C MET A 193 -15.11 19.51 8.45
N ALA A 194 -15.58 18.33 8.85
CA ALA A 194 -14.76 17.26 9.44
C ALA A 194 -14.31 16.22 8.40
N VAL A 195 -14.83 16.29 7.17
CA VAL A 195 -14.51 15.34 6.10
C VAL A 195 -13.50 15.98 5.15
N PRO A 196 -12.31 15.39 4.94
CA PRO A 196 -11.35 15.90 3.99
C PRO A 196 -11.85 15.74 2.56
N GLU A 197 -11.50 16.69 1.69
CA GLU A 197 -11.77 16.59 0.26
C GLU A 197 -11.02 15.38 -0.35
N PRO A 198 -11.69 14.54 -1.15
CA PRO A 198 -11.04 13.41 -1.81
C PRO A 198 -10.20 13.87 -3.01
N TYR A 199 -9.00 13.31 -3.11
CA TYR A 199 -8.11 13.44 -4.26
C TYR A 199 -7.70 12.06 -4.75
N PHE A 200 -7.54 11.91 -6.07
CA PHE A 200 -7.19 10.64 -6.69
C PHE A 200 -5.85 10.76 -7.41
N CYS A 201 -4.88 9.97 -6.97
CA CYS A 201 -3.57 9.87 -7.59
C CYS A 201 -3.38 8.43 -8.07
N LYS A 202 -3.44 8.24 -9.39
CA LYS A 202 -3.15 6.96 -10.03
C LYS A 202 -1.64 6.78 -10.18
N GLY A 203 -1.23 5.53 -10.14
CA GLY A 203 0.14 5.11 -10.40
C GLY A 203 0.16 3.88 -11.29
N SER A 204 0.95 3.93 -12.35
CA SER A 204 1.12 2.89 -13.36
C SER A 204 2.42 2.13 -13.12
N TYR A 205 2.38 0.81 -13.33
CA TYR A 205 3.54 -0.06 -13.22
C TYR A 205 3.80 -0.79 -14.54
N TYR A 206 5.07 -0.99 -14.87
CA TYR A 206 5.50 -1.76 -16.03
C TYR A 206 6.34 -2.95 -15.59
N ALA A 207 5.95 -4.15 -16.01
CA ALA A 207 6.70 -5.37 -15.69
C ALA A 207 7.83 -5.59 -16.69
N LEU A 208 8.99 -6.03 -16.20
CA LEU A 208 10.11 -6.42 -17.05
C LEU A 208 9.87 -7.84 -17.61
N GLN A 209 9.69 -7.95 -18.93
CA GLN A 209 9.60 -9.25 -19.61
C GLN A 209 10.95 -9.99 -19.59
N GLY A 210 10.90 -11.32 -19.51
CA GLY A 210 12.10 -12.17 -19.57
C GLY A 210 12.82 -12.43 -18.23
N GLY A 211 12.39 -11.82 -17.12
CA GLY A 211 12.97 -12.03 -15.78
C GLY A 211 12.58 -13.34 -15.08
N GLY A 212 11.78 -14.20 -15.72
CA GLY A 212 11.26 -15.45 -15.15
C GLY A 212 12.23 -16.64 -15.15
N CYS A 213 13.38 -16.52 -15.80
CA CYS A 213 14.45 -17.50 -15.68
C CYS A 213 15.32 -17.14 -14.47
N SER A 214 15.49 -18.06 -13.52
CA SER A 214 16.24 -17.84 -12.27
C SER A 214 17.68 -17.36 -12.48
N SER A 215 18.23 -17.46 -13.69
CA SER A 215 19.58 -17.05 -14.06
C SER A 215 19.69 -15.57 -14.52
N SER A 216 18.60 -14.80 -14.61
CA SER A 216 18.63 -13.42 -15.15
C SER A 216 17.73 -12.43 -14.39
N ARG A 217 17.58 -12.58 -13.07
CA ARG A 217 16.95 -11.55 -12.24
C ARG A 217 17.93 -10.39 -12.05
N PRO A 218 17.68 -9.19 -12.61
CA PRO A 218 18.65 -8.09 -12.53
C PRO A 218 18.78 -7.53 -11.11
N PHE A 219 17.77 -7.75 -10.26
CA PHE A 219 17.77 -7.27 -8.88
C PHE A 219 17.31 -8.37 -7.93
N SER A 220 17.94 -8.47 -6.76
CA SER A 220 17.47 -9.27 -5.62
C SER A 220 16.87 -8.41 -4.50
N ARG A 221 17.02 -7.09 -4.62
CA ARG A 221 16.56 -6.06 -3.68
C ARG A 221 15.66 -5.05 -4.38
N LEU A 222 14.92 -4.29 -3.57
CA LEU A 222 14.25 -3.09 -4.07
C LEU A 222 15.29 -1.99 -4.34
N VAL A 223 15.18 -1.29 -5.46
CA VAL A 223 16.11 -0.20 -5.83
C VAL A 223 15.32 1.08 -6.07
N TYR A 224 15.58 2.09 -5.23
CA TYR A 224 14.87 3.36 -5.21
C TYR A 224 15.88 4.48 -5.46
N PRO A 225 15.62 5.43 -6.36
CA PRO A 225 16.49 6.60 -6.48
C PRO A 225 16.39 7.47 -5.21
N VAL A 226 17.38 8.33 -5.01
CA VAL A 226 17.21 9.50 -4.12
C VAL A 226 16.01 10.30 -4.63
N PRO A 227 15.03 10.64 -3.77
CA PRO A 227 13.87 11.42 -4.19
C PRO A 227 14.28 12.73 -4.84
N GLU A 228 13.70 13.05 -6.00
CA GLU A 228 13.97 14.31 -6.67
C GLU A 228 13.41 15.48 -5.86
N LYS A 229 14.16 16.58 -5.82
CA LYS A 229 13.72 17.82 -5.16
C LYS A 229 12.57 18.41 -5.99
N ASN A 230 11.47 18.76 -5.34
CA ASN A 230 10.28 19.40 -5.93
C ASN A 230 9.41 18.53 -6.85
N THR A 231 9.45 17.21 -6.72
CA THR A 231 8.48 16.33 -7.40
C THR A 231 7.49 15.73 -6.40
N SER A 232 6.28 15.45 -6.86
CA SER A 232 5.20 14.87 -6.04
C SER A 232 5.39 13.37 -5.78
N GLY A 233 6.39 12.74 -6.40
CA GLY A 233 6.68 11.30 -6.32
C GLY A 233 8.13 11.02 -5.89
N LEU A 234 8.43 9.79 -5.50
CA LEU A 234 9.75 9.36 -5.04
C LEU A 234 10.68 8.88 -6.19
N GLY A 235 10.29 9.15 -7.44
CA GLY A 235 10.93 8.59 -8.64
C GLY A 235 10.43 7.19 -8.99
N VAL A 236 10.81 6.67 -10.17
CA VAL A 236 10.47 5.32 -10.59
C VAL A 236 11.24 4.31 -9.74
N HIS A 237 10.54 3.45 -9.01
CA HIS A 237 11.18 2.39 -8.24
C HIS A 237 11.34 1.13 -9.07
N ALA A 238 12.44 0.38 -8.86
CA ALA A 238 12.50 -1.01 -9.24
C ALA A 238 12.10 -1.86 -8.02
N THR A 239 11.04 -2.63 -8.18
CA THR A 239 10.52 -3.55 -7.16
C THR A 239 10.63 -4.98 -7.65
N VAL A 240 10.79 -5.92 -6.72
CA VAL A 240 10.82 -7.36 -7.00
C VAL A 240 9.64 -7.98 -6.26
N ASP A 241 8.89 -8.86 -6.93
CA ASP A 241 7.83 -9.63 -6.27
C ASP A 241 8.36 -10.97 -5.72
N LEU A 242 7.49 -11.72 -5.03
CA LEU A 242 7.85 -13.00 -4.41
C LEU A 242 8.23 -14.10 -5.43
N ALA A 243 7.85 -13.96 -6.70
CA ALA A 243 8.31 -14.84 -7.78
C ALA A 243 9.66 -14.38 -8.37
N GLY A 244 10.12 -13.18 -7.97
CA GLY A 244 11.33 -12.53 -8.44
C GLY A 244 11.15 -11.79 -9.77
N GLN A 245 9.90 -11.49 -10.17
CA GLN A 245 9.64 -10.62 -11.31
C GLN A 245 9.90 -9.16 -10.91
N VAL A 246 10.51 -8.40 -11.82
CA VAL A 246 10.79 -6.98 -11.62
C VAL A 246 9.67 -6.12 -12.19
N ARG A 247 9.26 -5.10 -11.43
CA ARG A 247 8.33 -4.06 -11.89
C ARG A 247 8.91 -2.67 -11.64
N PHE A 248 8.68 -1.78 -12.59
CA PHE A 248 9.04 -0.37 -12.52
C PHE A 248 7.80 0.48 -12.23
N GLY A 249 7.88 1.36 -11.24
CA GLY A 249 6.80 2.28 -10.88
C GLY A 249 6.64 2.48 -9.37
N PRO A 250 5.53 3.09 -8.92
CA PRO A 250 4.52 3.73 -9.77
C PRO A 250 4.99 5.09 -10.30
N ASP A 251 4.43 5.54 -11.41
CA ASP A 251 4.39 6.97 -11.76
C ASP A 251 3.33 7.73 -10.92
N VAL A 252 3.15 9.03 -11.21
CA VAL A 252 2.21 9.90 -10.49
C VAL A 252 1.31 10.61 -11.50
N GLU A 253 0.03 10.25 -11.50
CA GLU A 253 -1.01 10.86 -12.32
C GLU A 253 -2.18 11.33 -11.43
N TRP A 254 -2.31 12.65 -11.23
CA TRP A 254 -3.48 13.20 -10.54
C TRP A 254 -4.70 13.18 -11.46
N LEU A 255 -5.76 12.52 -11.01
CA LEU A 255 -7.02 12.43 -11.74
C LEU A 255 -7.98 13.54 -11.29
N PRO A 256 -9.00 13.88 -12.10
CA PRO A 256 -10.08 14.76 -11.68
C PRO A 256 -10.78 14.28 -10.40
N HIS A 257 -11.38 15.21 -9.65
CA HIS A 257 -12.03 14.96 -8.34
C HIS A 257 -13.25 14.03 -8.37
N THR A 258 -13.69 13.58 -9.54
CA THR A 258 -14.71 12.54 -9.65
C THR A 258 -14.02 11.19 -9.79
N LEU A 259 -14.32 10.26 -8.86
CA LEU A 259 -14.01 8.84 -9.05
C LEU A 259 -14.49 8.46 -10.46
N PRO A 260 -13.62 7.98 -11.35
CA PRO A 260 -14.08 7.43 -12.63
C PRO A 260 -15.13 6.37 -12.31
N ASN A 261 -16.32 6.50 -12.90
CA ASN A 261 -17.31 5.41 -12.86
C ASN A 261 -16.64 4.20 -13.48
N GLY A 262 -16.34 3.19 -12.67
CA GLY A 262 -15.50 2.08 -13.10
C GLY A 262 -14.04 2.50 -13.27
N LEU A 263 -13.21 2.16 -12.29
CA LEU A 263 -11.83 1.79 -12.59
C LEU A 263 -11.90 0.45 -13.35
N GLU A 264 -12.44 0.47 -14.58
CA GLU A 264 -12.36 -0.67 -15.48
C GLU A 264 -10.88 -0.92 -15.75
N VAL A 265 -10.51 -2.20 -15.66
CA VAL A 265 -9.18 -2.66 -16.06
C VAL A 265 -9.01 -2.26 -17.51
N ASP A 266 -8.02 -1.42 -17.81
CA ASP A 266 -7.56 -1.29 -19.17
C ASP A 266 -6.98 -2.64 -19.60
N GLN A 267 -7.81 -3.46 -20.24
CA GLN A 267 -7.42 -4.77 -20.74
C GLN A 267 -6.37 -4.66 -21.86
N ALA A 268 -6.17 -3.47 -22.46
CA ALA A 268 -5.16 -3.25 -23.47
C ALA A 268 -3.72 -3.23 -22.91
N ALA A 269 -3.56 -3.15 -21.58
CA ALA A 269 -2.24 -3.30 -20.95
C ALA A 269 -1.76 -4.76 -20.88
N TYR A 270 -2.61 -5.73 -21.25
CA TYR A 270 -2.31 -7.17 -21.23
C TYR A 270 -2.30 -7.83 -22.61
N SER A 271 -2.35 -7.04 -23.70
CA SER A 271 -2.20 -7.50 -25.08
C SER A 271 -0.86 -7.09 -25.67
#